data_AF-A0A968H0E3-F1
#
_entry.id   AF-A0A968H0E3-F1
#
_cell.length_a   1.000
_cell.length_b   1.000
_cell.length_c   1.000
_cell.angle_alpha   90.00
_cell.angle_beta   90.00
_cell.angle_gamma   90.00
#
_symmetry.space_group_name_H-M   'P 1'
#
loop_
_entity.id
_entity.type
_entity.pdbx_description
1 polymer ?
#
loop_
_entity_poly.entity_id
_entity_poly.type
_entity_poly.pdbx_seq_one_letter_code
_entity_poly.pdbx_strand_id
1 'polypeptide(L)'
;MGLQRIHRAATIAGAGLVALFAILDLGLTWPAISALLSLSEQYGAASATTDRGALLAAATYGTTALSTGLFASYAILVPALGVGLLGWVMLRSPFGPLSGMVAIAAGGLGVVAVVGPLVAPDLGSAVIASSALTTIWVILAGIRLLRMADARGPRRVPASAVR
;
A
#
# COMPACT_ATOMS: atom_id res chain seq x y z
N MET A 1 18.13 19.82 17.91
CA MET A 1 18.66 18.69 17.11
C MET A 1 17.81 17.41 17.16
N GLY A 2 17.04 17.13 18.23
CA GLY A 2 16.24 15.88 18.33
C GLY A 2 15.08 15.75 17.32
N LEU A 3 14.30 16.82 17.10
CA LEU A 3 13.08 16.77 16.28
C LEU A 3 13.36 16.38 14.81
N GLN A 4 14.46 16.88 14.24
CA GLN A 4 14.83 16.66 12.85
C GLN A 4 15.30 15.21 12.60
N ARG A 5 15.98 14.59 13.60
CA ARG A 5 16.34 13.17 13.54
C ARG A 5 15.11 12.26 13.65
N ILE A 6 14.17 12.59 14.54
CA ILE A 6 12.91 11.84 14.71
C ILE A 6 12.08 11.88 13.43
N HIS A 7 11.93 13.06 12.81
CA HIS A 7 11.22 13.19 11.54
C HIS A 7 11.89 12.36 10.44
N ARG A 8 13.23 12.42 10.34
CA ARG A 8 13.98 11.63 9.34
C ARG A 8 13.82 10.12 9.55
N ALA A 9 13.92 9.65 10.78
CA ALA A 9 13.72 8.24 11.13
C ALA A 9 12.30 7.79 10.80
N ALA A 10 11.28 8.58 11.16
CA ALA A 10 9.88 8.29 10.84
C ALA A 10 9.61 8.27 9.33
N THR A 11 10.20 9.19 8.55
CA THR A 11 10.10 9.17 7.09
C THR A 11 10.70 7.90 6.50
N ILE A 12 11.90 7.51 6.94
CA ILE A 12 12.58 6.31 6.43
C ILE A 12 11.79 5.06 6.81
N ALA A 13 11.32 4.97 8.04
CA ALA A 13 10.50 3.85 8.50
C ALA A 13 9.18 3.75 7.72
N GLY A 14 8.46 4.87 7.56
CA GLY A 14 7.22 4.91 6.80
C GLY A 14 7.41 4.54 5.33
N ALA A 15 8.43 5.09 4.68
CA ALA A 15 8.79 4.74 3.30
C ALA A 15 9.23 3.28 3.17
N GLY A 16 10.00 2.76 4.14
CA GLY A 16 10.43 1.38 4.19
C GLY A 16 9.26 0.40 4.32
N LEU A 17 8.24 0.72 5.13
CA LEU A 17 7.02 -0.09 5.24
C LEU A 17 6.21 -0.08 3.94
N VAL A 18 6.06 1.07 3.29
CA VAL A 18 5.38 1.15 1.98
C VAL A 18 6.15 0.37 0.90
N ALA A 19 7.48 0.47 0.88
CA ALA A 19 8.30 -0.29 -0.05
C ALA A 19 8.24 -1.81 0.22
N LEU A 20 8.26 -2.21 1.49
CA LEU A 20 8.10 -3.60 1.91
C LEU A 20 6.74 -4.14 1.47
N PHE A 21 5.66 -3.38 1.67
CA PHE A 21 4.33 -3.73 1.16
C PHE A 21 4.37 -3.95 -0.36
N ALA A 22 4.94 -3.03 -1.14
CA ALA A 22 4.99 -3.15 -2.59
C ALA A 22 5.76 -4.41 -3.04
N ILE A 23 6.87 -4.73 -2.38
CA ILE A 23 7.65 -5.94 -2.65
C ILE A 23 6.85 -7.20 -2.33
N LEU A 24 6.19 -7.24 -1.16
CA LEU A 24 5.37 -8.38 -0.75
C LEU A 24 4.15 -8.55 -1.65
N ASP A 25 3.51 -7.47 -2.07
CA ASP A 25 2.36 -7.51 -2.97
C ASP A 25 2.74 -8.06 -4.34
N LEU A 26 3.84 -7.57 -4.92
CA LEU A 26 4.39 -8.05 -6.19
C LEU A 26 4.93 -9.48 -6.10
N GLY A 27 5.43 -9.90 -4.93
CA GLY A 27 6.02 -11.22 -4.73
C GLY A 27 5.02 -12.32 -4.37
N LEU A 28 3.92 -11.98 -3.68
CA LEU A 28 2.97 -12.95 -3.14
C LEU A 28 1.60 -12.83 -3.78
N THR A 29 1.00 -11.63 -3.76
CA THR A 29 -0.38 -11.41 -4.21
C THR A 29 -0.50 -11.60 -5.72
N TRP A 30 0.33 -10.87 -6.48
CA TRP A 30 0.24 -10.87 -7.94
C TRP A 30 0.52 -12.23 -8.57
N PRO A 31 1.59 -12.97 -8.20
CA PRO A 31 1.84 -14.29 -8.75
C PRO A 31 0.73 -15.29 -8.42
N ALA A 32 0.16 -15.23 -7.21
CA ALA A 32 -0.96 -16.07 -6.83
C ALA A 32 -2.21 -15.79 -7.68
N ILE A 33 -2.55 -14.51 -7.90
CA ILE A 33 -3.66 -14.11 -8.78
C ILE A 33 -3.40 -14.56 -10.22
N SER A 34 -2.20 -14.36 -10.75
CA SER A 34 -1.84 -14.80 -12.11
C SER A 34 -1.97 -16.32 -12.28
N ALA A 35 -1.50 -17.11 -11.30
CA ALA A 35 -1.63 -18.56 -11.32
C ALA A 35 -3.12 -18.99 -11.29
N LEU A 36 -3.94 -18.35 -10.46
CA LEU A 36 -5.38 -18.63 -10.38
C LEU A 36 -6.10 -18.27 -11.69
N LEU A 37 -5.73 -17.17 -12.36
CA LEU A 37 -6.27 -16.80 -13.67
C LEU A 37 -5.92 -17.86 -14.72
N SER A 38 -4.65 -18.27 -14.82
CA SER A 38 -4.23 -19.32 -15.75
C SER A 38 -4.92 -20.66 -15.48
N LEU A 39 -5.09 -21.05 -14.21
CA LEU A 39 -5.83 -22.24 -13.83
C LEU A 39 -7.32 -22.14 -14.21
N SER A 40 -7.93 -20.96 -14.05
CA SER A 40 -9.31 -20.72 -14.45
C SER A 40 -9.52 -20.87 -15.95
N GLU A 41 -8.59 -20.38 -16.77
CA GLU A 41 -8.62 -20.56 -18.23
C GLU A 41 -8.52 -22.04 -18.62
N GLN A 42 -7.58 -22.77 -18.02
CA GLN A 42 -7.43 -24.21 -18.24
C GLN A 42 -8.67 -24.99 -17.81
N TYR A 43 -9.30 -24.59 -16.70
CA TYR A 43 -10.52 -25.21 -16.20
C TYR A 43 -11.68 -25.03 -17.18
N GLY A 44 -11.81 -23.83 -17.76
CA GLY A 44 -12.81 -23.53 -18.79
C GLY A 44 -12.60 -24.32 -20.10
N ALA A 45 -11.34 -24.57 -20.46
CA ALA A 45 -10.99 -25.35 -21.64
C ALA A 45 -11.10 -26.87 -21.45
N ALA A 46 -11.00 -27.36 -20.20
CA ALA A 46 -11.07 -28.78 -19.90
C ALA A 46 -12.48 -29.34 -20.15
N SER A 47 -12.57 -30.42 -20.92
CA SER A 47 -13.81 -31.16 -21.21
C SER A 47 -14.02 -32.35 -20.27
N ALA A 48 -12.94 -32.93 -19.72
CA ALA A 48 -12.99 -34.06 -18.80
C ALA A 48 -13.16 -33.62 -17.33
N THR A 49 -14.04 -34.31 -16.60
CA THR A 49 -14.30 -34.05 -15.17
C THR A 49 -13.06 -34.28 -14.30
N THR A 50 -12.22 -35.25 -14.67
CA THR A 50 -10.97 -35.57 -13.96
C THR A 50 -9.96 -34.42 -14.03
N ASP A 51 -9.79 -33.80 -15.21
CA ASP A 51 -8.87 -32.68 -15.42
C ASP A 51 -9.34 -31.43 -14.66
N ARG A 52 -10.66 -31.18 -14.67
CA ARG A 52 -11.29 -30.14 -13.86
C ARG A 52 -11.05 -30.32 -12.37
N GLY A 53 -11.13 -31.56 -11.87
CA GLY A 53 -10.84 -31.88 -10.48
C GLY A 53 -9.38 -31.61 -10.10
N ALA A 54 -8.43 -31.97 -10.96
CA ALA A 54 -7.01 -31.70 -10.73
C ALA A 54 -6.69 -30.19 -10.71
N LEU A 55 -7.31 -29.41 -11.60
CA LEU A 55 -7.13 -27.95 -11.66
C LEU A 55 -7.72 -27.25 -10.42
N LEU A 56 -8.88 -27.70 -9.93
CA LEU A 56 -9.46 -27.19 -8.68
C LEU A 56 -8.57 -27.50 -7.47
N ALA A 57 -8.00 -28.71 -7.41
CA ALA A 57 -7.05 -29.07 -6.37
C ALA A 57 -5.80 -28.16 -6.42
N ALA A 58 -5.27 -27.89 -7.61
CA ALA A 58 -4.15 -26.96 -7.79
C ALA A 58 -4.49 -25.51 -7.36
N ALA A 59 -5.72 -25.05 -7.63
CA ALA A 59 -6.18 -23.72 -7.23
C ALA A 59 -6.38 -23.57 -5.71
N THR A 60 -6.52 -24.67 -4.97
CA THR A 60 -6.76 -24.66 -3.52
C THR A 60 -5.60 -24.02 -2.77
N TYR A 61 -4.35 -24.23 -3.21
CA TYR A 61 -3.19 -23.61 -2.57
C TYR A 61 -3.22 -22.07 -2.70
N GLY A 62 -3.43 -21.57 -3.93
CA GLY A 62 -3.45 -20.13 -4.20
C GLY A 62 -4.59 -19.40 -3.47
N THR A 63 -5.79 -19.99 -3.47
CA THR A 63 -6.94 -19.45 -2.74
C THR A 63 -6.73 -19.48 -1.23
N THR A 64 -6.19 -20.58 -0.69
CA THR A 64 -5.90 -20.68 0.75
C THR A 64 -4.86 -19.64 1.16
N ALA A 65 -3.76 -19.50 0.40
CA ALA A 65 -2.71 -18.52 0.66
C ALA A 65 -3.27 -17.08 0.74
N LEU A 66 -4.13 -16.70 -0.19
CA LEU A 66 -4.79 -15.38 -0.23
C LEU A 66 -5.85 -15.19 0.86
N SER A 67 -6.49 -16.26 1.32
CA SER A 67 -7.52 -16.21 2.37
C SER A 67 -6.94 -16.19 3.80
N THR A 68 -5.63 -16.36 3.95
CA THR A 68 -4.99 -16.35 5.26
C THR A 68 -4.99 -14.95 5.88
N GLY A 69 -4.97 -14.87 7.22
CA GLY A 69 -4.75 -13.60 7.92
C GLY A 69 -3.40 -12.93 7.61
N LEU A 70 -2.46 -13.67 7.01
CA LEU A 70 -1.19 -13.12 6.52
C LEU A 70 -1.44 -12.05 5.45
N PHE A 71 -2.40 -12.30 4.54
CA PHE A 71 -2.80 -11.34 3.51
C PHE A 71 -3.25 -10.02 4.13
N ALA A 72 -4.17 -10.06 5.10
CA ALA A 72 -4.60 -8.86 5.82
C ALA A 72 -3.42 -8.15 6.51
N SER A 73 -2.46 -8.90 7.05
CA SER A 73 -1.31 -8.34 7.74
C SER A 73 -0.36 -7.59 6.80
N TYR A 74 0.12 -8.23 5.73
CA TYR A 74 1.08 -7.56 4.85
C TYR A 74 0.41 -6.60 3.85
N ALA A 75 -0.80 -6.89 3.37
CA ALA A 75 -1.46 -6.11 2.33
C ALA A 75 -2.23 -4.89 2.90
N ILE A 76 -2.57 -4.90 4.19
CA ILE A 76 -3.33 -3.81 4.82
C ILE A 76 -2.56 -3.22 6.00
N LEU A 77 -2.13 -4.02 6.99
CA LEU A 77 -1.53 -3.47 8.21
C LEU A 77 -0.17 -2.79 7.95
N VAL A 78 0.73 -3.45 7.21
CA VAL A 78 2.05 -2.88 6.85
C VAL A 78 1.91 -1.54 6.11
N PRO A 79 1.15 -1.42 5.01
CA PRO A 79 0.98 -0.13 4.34
C PRO A 79 0.20 0.88 5.21
N ALA A 80 -0.77 0.46 6.01
CA ALA A 80 -1.51 1.36 6.91
C ALA A 80 -0.57 2.04 7.93
N LEU A 81 0.35 1.28 8.53
CA LEU A 81 1.38 1.81 9.42
C LEU A 81 2.35 2.73 8.67
N GLY A 82 2.77 2.34 7.46
CA GLY A 82 3.64 3.16 6.62
C GLY A 82 3.02 4.51 6.27
N VAL A 83 1.79 4.49 5.77
CA VAL A 83 1.01 5.69 5.43
C VAL A 83 0.72 6.54 6.66
N GLY A 84 0.37 5.93 7.81
CA GLY A 84 0.16 6.65 9.06
C GLY A 84 1.41 7.40 9.54
N LEU A 85 2.58 6.75 9.49
CA LEU A 85 3.87 7.37 9.83
C LEU A 85 4.22 8.53 8.88
N LEU A 86 4.03 8.32 7.58
CA LEU A 86 4.23 9.39 6.59
C LEU A 86 3.26 10.55 6.81
N GLY A 87 2.00 10.27 7.13
CA GLY A 87 0.98 11.26 7.48
C GLY A 87 1.37 12.09 8.69
N TRP A 88 1.87 11.43 9.74
CA TRP A 88 2.39 12.11 10.94
C TRP A 88 3.52 13.08 10.62
N VAL A 89 4.49 12.65 9.82
CA VAL A 89 5.57 13.54 9.36
C VAL A 89 5.01 14.69 8.51
N MET A 90 4.02 14.41 7.67
CA MET A 90 3.42 15.39 6.77
C MET A 90 2.76 16.56 7.49
N LEU A 91 2.23 16.36 8.71
CA LEU A 91 1.60 17.41 9.53
C LEU A 91 2.51 18.62 9.78
N ARG A 92 3.84 18.42 9.79
CA ARG A 92 4.84 19.49 10.03
C ARG A 92 5.73 19.74 8.82
N SER A 93 5.26 19.38 7.63
CA SER A 93 6.01 19.43 6.38
C SER A 93 5.38 20.39 5.38
N PRO A 94 6.07 20.76 4.28
CA PRO A 94 5.47 21.56 3.20
C PRO A 94 4.35 20.84 2.45
N PHE A 95 4.10 19.54 2.71
CA PHE A 95 2.92 18.84 2.22
C PHE A 95 1.63 19.28 2.92
N GLY A 96 1.71 20.09 3.97
CA GLY A 96 0.54 20.68 4.62
C GLY A 96 -0.29 19.69 5.46
N PRO A 97 -1.10 20.24 6.38
CA PRO A 97 -1.79 19.46 7.40
C PRO A 97 -2.87 18.54 6.82
N LEU A 98 -3.54 18.97 5.73
CA LEU A 98 -4.62 18.18 5.11
C LEU A 98 -4.10 16.82 4.61
N SER A 99 -2.96 16.77 3.90
CA SER A 99 -2.38 15.49 3.46
C SER A 99 -2.01 14.62 4.65
N GLY A 100 -1.44 15.21 5.71
CA GLY A 100 -1.09 14.48 6.92
C GLY A 100 -2.30 13.88 7.62
N MET A 101 -3.38 14.64 7.79
CA MET A 101 -4.60 14.18 8.44
C MET A 101 -5.28 13.06 7.65
N VAL A 102 -5.39 13.18 6.33
CA VAL A 102 -5.99 12.13 5.48
C VAL A 102 -5.17 10.84 5.56
N ALA A 103 -3.83 10.92 5.53
CA ALA A 103 -2.97 9.75 5.69
C ALA A 103 -3.10 9.10 7.08
N ILE A 104 -3.17 9.90 8.15
CA ILE A 104 -3.35 9.36 9.50
C ILE A 104 -4.72 8.68 9.63
N ALA A 105 -5.78 9.29 9.11
CA ALA A 105 -7.11 8.68 9.11
C ALA A 105 -7.14 7.39 8.30
N ALA A 106 -6.53 7.37 7.11
CA ALA A 106 -6.38 6.18 6.29
C ALA A 106 -5.62 5.06 7.03
N GLY A 107 -4.43 5.38 7.56
CA GLY A 107 -3.62 4.42 8.32
C GLY A 107 -4.34 3.90 9.57
N GLY A 108 -5.03 4.76 10.31
CA GLY A 108 -5.82 4.38 11.47
C GLY A 108 -6.95 3.41 11.12
N LEU A 109 -7.73 3.71 10.08
CA LEU A 109 -8.79 2.82 9.60
C LEU A 109 -8.23 1.49 9.07
N GLY A 110 -7.06 1.51 8.42
CA GLY A 110 -6.37 0.30 7.97
C GLY A 110 -5.95 -0.59 9.13
N VAL A 111 -5.44 -0.02 10.23
CA VAL A 111 -5.13 -0.77 11.47
C VAL A 111 -6.41 -1.36 12.07
N VAL A 112 -7.48 -0.57 12.16
CA VAL A 112 -8.78 -1.04 12.66
C VAL A 112 -9.34 -2.17 11.79
N ALA A 113 -9.16 -2.11 10.48
CA ALA A 113 -9.63 -3.14 9.57
C ALA A 113 -8.95 -4.51 9.77
N VAL A 114 -7.72 -4.52 10.31
CA VAL A 114 -6.96 -5.78 10.53
C VAL A 114 -7.08 -6.26 11.97
N VAL A 115 -6.96 -5.37 12.94
CA VAL A 115 -6.99 -5.71 14.38
C VAL A 115 -8.43 -5.78 14.91
N GLY A 116 -9.33 -4.94 14.37
CA GLY A 116 -10.73 -4.87 14.77
C GLY A 116 -11.49 -6.20 14.67
N PRO A 117 -11.34 -6.99 13.58
CA PRO A 117 -11.94 -8.32 13.48
C PRO A 117 -11.61 -9.30 14.62
N LEU A 118 -10.53 -9.07 15.37
CA LEU A 118 -10.21 -9.87 16.56
C LEU A 118 -11.19 -9.62 17.73
N VAL A 119 -11.88 -8.48 17.72
CA VAL A 119 -12.84 -8.05 18.75
C VAL A 119 -14.27 -8.05 18.20
N ALA A 120 -14.47 -7.54 16.99
CA ALA A 120 -15.75 -7.50 16.29
C ALA A 120 -15.56 -7.73 14.78
N PRO A 121 -16.12 -8.82 14.20
CA PRO A 121 -15.89 -9.21 12.80
C PRO A 121 -16.20 -8.10 11.77
N ASP A 122 -17.23 -7.29 12.03
CA ASP A 122 -17.71 -6.26 11.11
C ASP A 122 -16.71 -5.11 10.90
N LEU A 123 -15.75 -4.92 11.81
CA LEU A 123 -14.73 -3.88 11.72
C LEU A 123 -13.78 -4.08 10.54
N GLY A 124 -13.73 -5.29 9.96
CA GLY A 124 -12.95 -5.56 8.74
C GLY A 124 -13.38 -4.70 7.55
N SER A 125 -14.66 -4.30 7.51
CA SER A 125 -15.20 -3.43 6.45
C SER A 125 -14.59 -2.02 6.44
N ALA A 126 -13.92 -1.61 7.52
CA ALA A 126 -13.19 -0.34 7.59
C ALA A 126 -12.08 -0.23 6.53
N VAL A 127 -11.63 -1.37 5.95
CA VAL A 127 -10.68 -1.38 4.83
C VAL A 127 -11.19 -0.59 3.62
N ILE A 128 -12.51 -0.55 3.39
CA ILE A 128 -13.10 0.16 2.25
C ILE A 128 -12.89 1.67 2.42
N ALA A 129 -13.21 2.19 3.60
CA ALA A 129 -13.00 3.59 3.94
C ALA A 129 -11.50 3.95 3.97
N SER A 130 -10.66 3.07 4.54
CA SER A 130 -9.20 3.21 4.53
C SER A 130 -8.64 3.33 3.12
N SER A 131 -9.09 2.48 2.20
CA SER A 131 -8.65 2.49 0.80
C SER A 131 -9.05 3.78 0.10
N ALA A 132 -10.30 4.23 0.26
CA ALA A 132 -10.77 5.50 -0.31
C ALA A 132 -9.94 6.69 0.19
N LEU A 133 -9.66 6.75 1.50
CA LEU A 133 -8.82 7.81 2.07
C LEU A 133 -7.37 7.71 1.59
N THR A 134 -6.81 6.50 1.45
CA THR A 134 -5.47 6.29 0.91
C THR A 134 -5.38 6.83 -0.53
N THR A 135 -6.38 6.55 -1.38
CA THR A 135 -6.42 7.08 -2.75
C THR A 135 -6.45 8.60 -2.77
N ILE A 136 -7.31 9.23 -1.94
CA ILE A 136 -7.36 10.68 -1.81
C ILE A 136 -6.01 11.23 -1.35
N TRP A 137 -5.38 10.59 -0.36
CA TRP A 137 -4.08 10.99 0.13
C TRP A 137 -2.99 10.92 -0.95
N VAL A 138 -2.92 9.84 -1.73
CA VAL A 138 -1.95 9.69 -2.83
C VAL A 138 -2.12 10.81 -3.85
N ILE A 139 -3.36 11.15 -4.22
CA ILE A 139 -3.65 12.25 -5.14
C ILE A 139 -3.16 13.58 -4.56
N LEU A 140 -3.50 13.88 -3.30
CA LEU A 140 -3.08 15.10 -2.63
C LEU A 140 -1.55 15.21 -2.51
N ALA A 141 -0.89 14.11 -2.16
CA ALA A 141 0.57 14.03 -2.07
C ALA A 141 1.21 14.23 -3.45
N GLY A 142 0.68 13.60 -4.49
CA GLY A 142 1.13 13.74 -5.88
C GLY A 142 1.01 15.18 -6.39
N ILE A 143 -0.15 15.82 -6.22
CA ILE A 143 -0.36 17.23 -6.60
C ILE A 143 0.65 18.13 -5.90
N ARG A 144 0.92 17.88 -4.61
CA ARG A 144 1.89 18.67 -3.84
C ARG A 144 3.32 18.46 -4.31
N LEU A 145 3.70 17.24 -4.68
CA LEU A 145 5.01 16.96 -5.27
C LEU A 145 5.21 17.71 -6.60
N LEU A 146 4.20 17.70 -7.48
CA LEU A 146 4.24 18.40 -8.76
C LEU A 146 4.41 19.91 -8.56
N ARG A 147 3.60 20.51 -7.67
CA ARG A 147 3.73 21.95 -7.33
C ARG A 147 5.12 22.31 -6.78
N MET A 148 5.74 21.43 -6.00
CA MET A 148 7.10 21.63 -5.49
C MET A 148 8.17 21.49 -6.58
N ALA A 149 7.94 20.63 -7.58
CA ALA A 149 8.82 20.49 -8.72
C ALA A 149 8.78 21.75 -9.60
N ASP A 150 7.59 22.27 -9.87
CA ASP A 150 7.38 23.49 -10.65
C ASP A 150 8.00 24.72 -9.95
N ALA A 151 7.84 24.83 -8.63
CA ALA A 151 8.42 25.92 -7.84
C ALA A 151 9.96 25.91 -7.78
N ARG A 152 10.60 24.77 -8.05
CA ARG A 152 12.07 24.66 -8.01
C ARG A 152 12.77 25.12 -9.29
N GLY A 153 12.03 25.30 -10.40
CA GLY A 153 12.54 25.81 -11.68
C GLY A 153 13.73 25.03 -12.26
N PRO A 154 14.12 25.26 -13.52
CA PRO A 154 15.39 24.76 -14.03
C PRO A 154 16.52 25.40 -13.19
N ARG A 155 17.37 24.59 -12.55
CA ARG A 155 18.62 25.09 -11.98
C ARG A 155 19.39 25.76 -13.11
N ARG A 156 19.41 27.10 -13.15
CA ARG A 156 20.29 27.84 -14.04
C ARG A 156 21.71 27.43 -13.67
N VAL A 157 22.36 26.66 -14.55
CA VAL A 157 23.80 26.39 -14.42
C VAL A 157 24.48 27.75 -14.42
N PRO A 158 25.26 28.09 -13.38
CA PRO A 158 25.94 29.38 -13.35
C PRO A 158 26.84 29.49 -14.58
N ALA A 159 26.73 30.62 -15.30
CA ALA A 159 27.48 30.89 -16.53
C ALA A 159 29.02 30.83 -16.33
N SER A 160 29.49 30.76 -15.09
CA SER A 160 30.89 30.54 -14.73
C SER A 160 31.37 29.09 -14.93
N ALA A 161 30.48 28.13 -15.20
CA ALA A 161 30.85 26.73 -15.45
C ALA A 161 31.04 26.40 -16.95
N VAL A 162 30.93 27.41 -17.82
CA VAL A 162 31.19 27.32 -19.27
C VAL A 162 32.41 28.18 -19.59
N ARG A 163 33.59 27.78 -19.11
CA ARG A 163 34.88 28.26 -19.59
C ARG A 163 35.91 27.16 -19.50
#